data_AF-A0A3S2WVY0-F1
#
_entry.id   AF-A0A3S2WVY0-F1
#
_cell.length_a   1.000
_cell.length_b   1.000
_cell.length_c   1.000
_cell.angle_alpha   90.00
_cell.angle_beta   90.00
_cell.angle_gamma   90.00
#
_symmetry.space_group_name_H-M   'P 1'
#
loop_
_entity.id
_entity.type
_entity.pdbx_description
1 polymer ?
#
loop_
_entity_poly.entity_id
_entity_poly.type
_entity_poly.pdbx_seq_one_letter_code
_entity_poly.pdbx_strand_id
1 'polypeptide(L)'
;MYRRAVPLRQLGLLIQQALNELAHSVYNRYQTFLQESKPPLIETNNPPPNFLDKVLCALSADQLGIVLKSAFDVKLILGNSFRKVCKAIAPFLSTPWKTDISWDTIRSIAGRAEPRDKEIAIEFLEKMILKIKGG
;
A
#
# COMPACT_ATOMS: atom_id res chain seq x y z
N MET A 1 23.68 -22.48 -53.41
CA MET A 1 23.14 -21.26 -52.79
C MET A 1 23.18 -21.41 -51.27
N TYR A 2 24.22 -20.90 -50.61
CA TYR A 2 24.43 -21.08 -49.17
C TYR A 2 23.55 -20.09 -48.39
N ARG A 3 22.59 -20.59 -47.58
CA ARG A 3 21.88 -19.77 -46.59
C ARG A 3 22.92 -19.22 -45.62
N ARG A 4 23.05 -17.88 -45.55
CA ARG A 4 23.90 -17.20 -44.57
C ARG A 4 23.49 -17.69 -43.18
N ALA A 5 24.38 -18.43 -42.52
CA ALA A 5 24.26 -18.72 -41.11
C ALA A 5 24.34 -17.38 -40.38
N VAL A 6 23.18 -16.87 -39.96
CA VAL A 6 23.12 -15.67 -39.14
C VAL A 6 23.88 -16.00 -37.85
N PRO A 7 24.95 -15.27 -37.50
CA PRO A 7 25.71 -15.57 -36.30
C PRO A 7 24.74 -15.54 -35.11
N LEU A 8 24.85 -16.52 -34.20
CA LEU A 8 23.92 -16.70 -33.07
C LEU A 8 23.63 -15.40 -32.30
N ARG A 9 24.63 -14.51 -32.23
CA ARG A 9 24.50 -13.16 -31.66
C ARG A 9 23.47 -12.29 -32.39
N GLN A 10 23.46 -12.32 -33.72
CA GLN A 10 22.52 -11.55 -34.54
C GLN A 10 21.10 -12.14 -34.45
N LEU A 11 20.95 -13.46 -34.34
CA LEU A 11 19.65 -14.06 -34.02
C LEU A 11 19.18 -13.64 -32.62
N GLY A 12 20.08 -13.63 -31.63
CA GLY A 12 19.76 -13.14 -30.28
C GLY A 12 19.27 -11.69 -30.28
N LEU A 13 19.92 -10.81 -31.05
CA LEU A 13 19.50 -9.41 -31.20
C LEU A 13 18.12 -9.28 -31.86
N LEU A 14 17.85 -10.06 -32.91
CA LEU A 14 16.54 -10.04 -33.58
C LEU A 14 15.42 -10.55 -32.69
N ILE A 15 15.68 -11.59 -31.89
CA ILE A 15 14.71 -12.10 -30.91
C ILE A 15 14.44 -11.03 -29.84
N GLN A 16 15.49 -10.39 -29.33
CA GLN A 16 15.34 -9.32 -28.34
C GLN A 16 14.54 -8.13 -28.88
N GLN A 17 14.79 -7.73 -30.13
CA GLN A 17 14.01 -6.68 -30.81
C GLN A 17 12.54 -7.07 -30.95
N ALA A 18 12.27 -8.28 -31.45
CA ALA A 18 10.90 -8.77 -31.61
C ALA A 18 10.15 -8.85 -30.27
N LEU A 19 10.83 -9.26 -29.20
CA LEU A 19 10.26 -9.28 -27.85
C LEU A 19 9.96 -7.87 -27.33
N ASN A 20 10.84 -6.90 -27.57
CA ASN A 20 10.62 -5.51 -27.20
C ASN A 20 9.45 -4.88 -27.96
N GLU A 21 9.35 -5.13 -29.27
CA GLU A 21 8.24 -4.66 -30.09
C GLU A 21 6.91 -5.27 -29.65
N LEU A 22 6.90 -6.58 -29.37
CA LEU A 22 5.73 -7.25 -28.82
C LEU A 22 5.32 -6.63 -27.47
N ALA A 23 6.28 -6.44 -26.56
CA ALA A 23 6.01 -5.83 -25.25
C ALA A 23 5.41 -4.42 -25.39
N HIS A 24 5.97 -3.59 -26.28
CA HIS A 24 5.42 -2.26 -26.57
C HIS A 24 4.02 -2.33 -27.16
N SER A 25 3.76 -3.26 -28.08
CA SER A 25 2.45 -3.44 -28.70
C SER A 25 1.38 -3.87 -27.70
N VAL A 26 1.73 -4.77 -26.78
CA VAL A 26 0.84 -5.27 -25.71
C VAL A 26 0.58 -4.14 -24.71
N TYR A 27 1.61 -3.43 -24.28
CA TYR A 27 1.48 -2.30 -23.36
C TYR A 27 0.56 -1.22 -23.95
N ASN A 28 0.80 -0.78 -25.19
CA ASN A 28 0.00 0.27 -25.81
C ASN A 28 -1.46 -0.14 -26.05
N ARG A 29 -1.71 -1.42 -26.37
CA ARG A 29 -3.04 -1.95 -26.65
C ARG A 29 -3.87 -2.19 -25.39
N TYR A 30 -3.23 -2.61 -24.30
CA TYR A 30 -3.89 -2.98 -23.06
C TYR A 30 -3.62 -2.02 -21.90
N GLN A 31 -2.96 -0.88 -22.13
CA GLN A 31 -2.64 0.11 -21.09
C GLN A 31 -3.85 0.52 -20.23
N THR A 32 -5.05 0.58 -20.80
CA THR A 32 -6.30 0.89 -20.09
C THR A 32 -6.80 -0.26 -19.22
N PHE A 33 -6.48 -1.50 -19.58
CA PHE A 33 -6.81 -2.71 -18.80
C PHE A 33 -5.70 -3.06 -17.78
N LEU A 34 -4.48 -2.57 -18.00
CA LEU A 34 -3.35 -2.66 -17.06
C LEU A 34 -3.43 -1.59 -15.95
N GLN A 35 -4.37 -0.64 -16.02
CA GLN A 35 -4.61 0.37 -14.98
C GLN A 35 -5.18 -0.20 -13.67
N GLU A 36 -5.45 -1.51 -13.58
CA GLU A 36 -5.67 -2.19 -12.29
C GLU A 36 -4.38 -2.58 -11.55
N SER A 37 -3.19 -2.33 -12.10
CA SER A 37 -1.93 -2.32 -11.35
C SER A 37 -1.17 -1.01 -11.58
N LYS A 38 -1.24 -0.13 -10.57
CA LYS A 38 -0.62 1.20 -10.45
C LYS A 38 0.79 1.33 -11.09
N PRO A 39 1.10 2.44 -11.80
CA PRO A 39 2.38 2.68 -12.49
C PRO A 39 3.61 2.67 -11.57
N PRO A 40 4.81 2.46 -12.11
CA PRO A 40 6.01 2.17 -11.33
C PRO A 40 6.36 3.31 -10.39
N LEU A 41 6.61 2.91 -9.15
CA LEU A 41 7.33 3.69 -8.17
C LEU A 41 8.65 4.09 -8.83
N ILE A 42 8.98 5.38 -8.78
CA ILE A 42 10.37 5.79 -8.98
C ILE A 42 11.15 5.12 -7.85
N GLU A 43 11.77 3.98 -8.15
CA GLU A 43 12.79 3.35 -7.34
C GLU A 43 14.00 4.28 -7.30
N THR A 44 13.97 5.25 -6.38
CA THR A 44 15.23 5.69 -5.80
C THR A 44 15.76 4.50 -5.02
N ASN A 45 16.83 3.87 -5.53
CA ASN A 45 17.53 2.70 -5.01
C ASN A 45 18.20 2.88 -3.63
N ASN A 46 17.57 3.63 -2.72
CA ASN A 46 17.97 3.69 -1.34
C ASN A 46 16.73 3.38 -0.49
N PRO A 47 16.69 2.27 0.27
CA PRO A 47 15.70 2.13 1.32
C PRO A 47 15.88 3.32 2.28
N PRO A 48 14.82 4.05 2.66
CA PRO A 48 14.95 5.04 3.71
C PRO A 48 15.46 4.33 4.97
N PRO A 49 16.44 4.88 5.69
CA PRO A 49 17.33 4.13 6.58
C PRO A 49 16.72 3.63 7.90
N ASN A 50 15.38 3.46 8.01
CA ASN A 50 14.69 3.05 9.24
C ASN A 50 13.62 1.95 8.99
N PHE A 51 14.00 0.83 8.38
CA PHE A 51 13.09 -0.31 8.18
C PHE A 51 12.90 -1.20 9.44
N LEU A 52 13.44 -0.78 10.60
CA LEU A 52 13.49 -1.58 11.83
C LEU A 52 12.44 -1.23 12.90
N ASP A 53 11.68 -0.13 12.78
CA ASP A 53 10.82 0.36 13.88
C ASP A 53 9.36 0.63 13.45
N LYS A 54 8.75 -0.26 12.65
CA LYS A 54 7.30 -0.17 12.41
C LYS A 54 6.54 -0.78 13.58
N VAL A 55 5.54 -0.06 14.09
CA VAL A 55 4.65 -0.56 15.14
C VAL A 55 3.68 -1.57 14.52
N LEU A 56 3.67 -2.79 15.04
CA LEU A 56 2.70 -3.82 14.66
C LEU A 56 1.39 -3.59 15.41
N CYS A 57 0.32 -3.35 14.67
CA CYS A 57 -1.01 -3.18 15.20
C CYS A 57 -1.84 -4.43 14.97
N ALA A 58 -2.47 -4.96 16.03
CA ALA A 58 -3.33 -6.15 15.95
C ALA A 58 -4.64 -5.93 15.15
N LEU A 59 -5.00 -4.67 14.91
CA LEU A 59 -6.19 -4.27 14.14
C LEU A 59 -5.90 -4.22 12.63
N SER A 60 -6.95 -4.33 11.82
CA SER A 60 -6.82 -4.22 10.36
C SER A 60 -6.51 -2.78 9.98
N ALA A 61 -6.03 -2.55 8.75
CA ALA A 61 -5.82 -1.18 8.25
C ALA A 61 -7.11 -0.35 8.32
N ASP A 62 -8.25 -1.02 8.18
CA ASP A 62 -9.59 -0.44 8.11
C ASP A 62 -10.07 -0.09 9.52
N GLN A 63 -9.93 -1.03 10.45
CA GLN A 63 -10.23 -0.85 11.87
C GLN A 63 -9.31 0.20 12.51
N LEU A 64 -8.02 0.22 12.16
CA LEU A 64 -7.10 1.29 12.52
C LEU A 64 -7.56 2.64 11.99
N GLY A 65 -8.07 2.68 10.76
CA GLY A 65 -8.65 3.88 10.18
C GLY A 65 -9.79 4.43 11.01
N ILE A 66 -10.69 3.57 11.50
CA ILE A 66 -11.80 3.94 12.39
C ILE A 66 -11.27 4.51 13.72
N VAL A 67 -10.31 3.82 14.35
CA VAL A 67 -9.75 4.25 15.64
C VAL A 67 -9.01 5.58 15.49
N LEU A 68 -8.15 5.71 14.49
CA LEU A 68 -7.40 6.95 14.21
C LEU A 68 -8.34 8.11 13.87
N LYS A 69 -9.41 7.83 13.11
CA LYS A 69 -10.43 8.83 12.78
C LYS A 69 -11.18 9.29 14.02
N SER A 70 -11.62 8.36 14.87
CA SER A 70 -12.31 8.66 16.12
C SER A 70 -11.41 9.46 17.06
N ALA A 71 -10.14 9.08 17.18
CA ALA A 71 -9.14 9.80 17.96
C ALA A 71 -8.88 11.23 17.42
N PHE A 72 -8.87 11.41 16.11
CA PHE A 72 -8.77 12.73 15.48
C PHE A 72 -10.02 13.58 15.76
N ASP A 73 -11.22 13.00 15.66
CA ASP A 73 -12.48 13.72 15.82
C ASP A 73 -12.73 14.18 17.27
N VAL A 74 -12.34 13.38 18.26
CA VAL A 74 -12.35 13.80 19.68
C VAL A 74 -11.16 14.69 20.07
N LYS A 75 -10.33 15.08 19.10
CA LYS A 75 -9.12 15.92 19.27
C LYS A 75 -8.06 15.31 20.19
N LEU A 76 -8.02 13.98 20.33
CA LEU A 76 -6.90 13.26 20.94
C LEU A 76 -5.64 13.40 20.05
N ILE A 77 -5.83 13.29 18.73
CA ILE A 77 -4.77 13.50 17.74
C ILE A 77 -5.02 14.84 17.05
N LEU A 78 -4.06 15.76 17.19
CA LEU A 78 -4.14 17.08 16.60
C LEU A 78 -3.43 17.11 15.24
N GLY A 79 -4.09 17.69 14.23
CA GLY A 79 -3.48 17.88 12.93
C GLY A 79 -4.34 18.74 12.01
N ASN A 80 -3.69 19.39 11.05
CA ASN A 80 -4.35 20.29 10.08
C ASN A 80 -5.43 19.58 9.24
N SER A 81 -5.30 18.27 9.03
CA SER A 81 -6.37 17.43 8.47
C SER A 81 -6.11 15.97 8.77
N PHE A 82 -7.18 15.18 8.85
CA PHE A 82 -7.07 13.73 9.01
C PHE A 82 -6.17 13.08 7.93
N ARG A 83 -6.23 13.59 6.68
CA ARG A 83 -5.35 13.12 5.59
C ARG A 83 -3.86 13.35 5.91
N LYS A 84 -3.49 14.52 6.46
CA LYS A 84 -2.10 14.81 6.84
C LYS A 84 -1.65 13.91 7.97
N VAL A 85 -2.53 13.65 8.94
CA VAL A 85 -2.27 12.70 10.05
C VAL A 85 -2.04 11.29 9.51
N CYS A 86 -2.90 10.77 8.63
CA CYS A 86 -2.71 9.45 8.03
C CYS A 86 -1.40 9.35 7.24
N LYS A 87 -1.03 10.38 6.48
CA LYS A 87 0.25 10.40 5.76
C LYS A 87 1.47 10.40 6.70
N ALA A 88 1.35 11.05 7.86
CA ALA A 88 2.43 11.09 8.83
C ALA A 88 2.58 9.77 9.59
N ILE A 89 1.47 9.11 9.93
CA ILE A 89 1.46 7.91 10.79
C ILE A 89 1.60 6.61 9.97
N ALA A 90 0.99 6.51 8.79
CA ALA A 90 1.00 5.31 7.95
C ALA A 90 2.38 4.67 7.70
N PRO A 91 3.47 5.41 7.41
CA PRO A 91 4.78 4.78 7.19
C PRO A 91 5.35 4.07 8.43
N PHE A 92 4.85 4.39 9.62
CA PHE A 92 5.30 3.82 10.90
C PHE A 92 4.40 2.70 11.41
N LEU A 93 3.30 2.38 10.73
CA LEU A 93 2.36 1.34 11.14
C LEU A 93 2.44 0.13 10.21
N SER A 94 2.20 -1.04 10.79
CA SER A 94 2.04 -2.32 10.08
C SER A 94 0.93 -3.13 10.74
N THR A 95 0.30 -4.03 10.00
CA THR A 95 -0.66 -5.01 10.52
C THR A 95 -0.18 -6.43 10.21
N PRO A 96 -0.65 -7.46 10.93
CA PRO A 96 -0.32 -8.86 10.64
C PRO A 96 -0.59 -9.27 9.19
N TRP A 97 -1.52 -8.57 8.54
CA TRP A 97 -1.96 -8.85 7.18
C TRP A 97 -1.29 -7.92 6.15
N LYS A 98 -0.69 -6.80 6.57
CA LYS A 98 -0.12 -5.80 5.66
C LYS A 98 1.03 -5.02 6.30
N THR A 99 2.24 -5.23 5.77
CA THR A 99 3.48 -4.56 6.21
C THR A 99 3.57 -3.09 5.79
N ASP A 100 2.96 -2.73 4.65
CA ASP A 100 2.89 -1.36 4.14
C ASP A 100 1.43 -0.89 4.09
N ILE A 101 1.04 -0.12 5.10
CA ILE A 101 -0.32 0.43 5.15
C ILE A 101 -0.41 1.66 4.23
N SER A 102 -1.30 1.59 3.24
CA SER A 102 -1.56 2.73 2.34
C SER A 102 -2.42 3.78 3.06
N TRP A 103 -1.91 5.00 3.16
CA TRP A 103 -2.64 6.14 3.75
C TRP A 103 -3.98 6.41 3.06
N ASP A 104 -4.09 6.08 1.77
CA ASP A 104 -5.30 6.30 0.98
C ASP A 104 -6.39 5.27 1.32
N THR A 105 -5.97 4.03 1.62
CA THR A 105 -6.85 2.95 2.08
C THR A 105 -7.40 3.25 3.49
N ILE A 106 -6.54 3.67 4.43
CA ILE A 106 -6.95 4.10 5.78
C ILE A 106 -7.99 5.23 5.67
N ARG A 107 -7.76 6.20 4.78
CA ARG A 107 -8.63 7.37 4.61
C ARG A 107 -9.98 7.00 3.99
N SER A 108 -9.99 6.22 2.90
CA SER A 108 -11.24 5.93 2.18
C SER A 108 -12.19 5.08 3.01
N ILE A 109 -11.64 4.19 3.85
CA ILE A 109 -12.41 3.22 4.63
C ILE A 109 -12.86 3.81 5.97
N ALA A 110 -12.10 4.73 6.57
CA ALA A 110 -12.57 5.51 7.70
C ALA A 110 -13.89 6.27 7.42
N GLY A 111 -14.17 6.61 6.15
CA GLY A 111 -15.42 7.24 5.73
C GLY A 111 -16.56 6.27 5.41
N ARG A 112 -16.28 4.97 5.22
CA ARG A 112 -17.26 3.92 4.86
C ARG A 112 -17.07 2.68 5.73
N ALA A 113 -16.91 2.88 7.03
CA ALA A 113 -16.68 1.80 7.97
C ALA A 113 -17.85 0.81 7.99
N GLU A 114 -17.57 -0.47 7.70
CA GLU A 114 -18.54 -1.56 7.85
C GLU A 114 -18.99 -1.69 9.31
N PRO A 115 -20.25 -2.14 9.56
CA PRO A 115 -20.75 -2.31 10.93
C PRO A 115 -19.87 -3.25 11.76
N ARG A 116 -19.36 -4.33 11.14
CA ARG A 116 -18.47 -5.29 11.80
C ARG A 116 -17.14 -4.68 12.22
N ASP A 117 -16.53 -3.83 11.39
CA ASP A 117 -15.27 -3.18 11.74
C ASP A 117 -15.43 -2.17 12.87
N LYS A 118 -16.61 -1.52 12.97
CA LYS A 118 -16.94 -0.65 14.10
C LYS A 118 -17.05 -1.45 15.40
N GLU A 119 -17.72 -2.59 15.38
CA GLU A 119 -17.85 -3.46 16.56
C GLU A 119 -16.47 -3.91 17.08
N ILE A 120 -15.60 -4.37 16.19
CA ILE A 120 -14.22 -4.78 16.55
C ILE A 120 -13.43 -3.59 17.09
N ALA A 121 -13.53 -2.42 16.47
CA ALA A 121 -12.86 -1.21 16.97
C ALA A 121 -13.36 -0.82 18.37
N ILE A 122 -14.67 -0.91 18.62
CA ILE A 122 -15.27 -0.63 19.94
C ILE A 122 -14.78 -1.64 20.98
N GLU A 123 -14.78 -2.93 20.67
CA GLU A 123 -14.32 -3.98 21.59
C GLU A 123 -12.85 -3.74 22.03
N PHE A 124 -11.99 -3.33 21.11
CA PHE A 124 -10.61 -2.97 21.45
C PHE A 124 -10.52 -1.71 22.31
N LEU A 125 -11.33 -0.69 22.05
CA LEU A 125 -11.40 0.51 22.89
C LEU A 125 -11.92 0.20 24.29
N GLU A 126 -12.91 -0.67 24.42
CA GLU A 126 -13.42 -1.13 25.72
C GLU A 126 -12.35 -1.90 26.50
N LYS A 127 -11.58 -2.77 25.84
CA LYS A 127 -10.41 -3.44 26.45
C LYS A 127 -9.37 -2.42 26.93
N MET A 128 -9.10 -1.37 26.16
CA MET A 128 -8.21 -0.28 26.58
C MET A 128 -8.76 0.45 27.81
N ILE A 129 -10.07 0.75 27.85
CA ILE A 129 -10.73 1.38 28.99
C ILE A 129 -10.61 0.50 30.25
N LEU A 130 -10.82 -0.82 30.11
CA LEU A 130 -10.64 -1.77 31.21
C LEU A 130 -9.21 -1.75 31.76
N LYS A 131 -8.20 -1.70 30.87
CA LYS A 131 -6.80 -1.56 31.28
C LYS A 131 -6.51 -0.23 31.98
N ILE A 132 -7.09 0.87 31.50
CA ILE A 132 -6.95 2.19 32.15
C ILE A 132 -7.57 2.19 33.55
N LYS A 133 -8.70 1.48 33.73
CA LYS A 133 -9.37 1.31 35.03
C LYS A 133 -8.61 0.41 36.01
N GLY A 134 -7.50 -0.21 35.60
CA GLY A 134 -6.65 -1.06 36.45
C GLY A 134 -7.01 -2.55 36.45
N GLY A 135 -7.76 -3.03 35.43
CA GLY A 135 -7.97 -4.47 35.18
C GLY A 135 -6.88 -5.13 34.33
#